data_AF-A0A813EWX3-F1
#
_entry.id   AF-A0A813EWX3-F1
#
_cell.length_a   1.000
_cell.length_b   1.000
_cell.length_c   1.000
_cell.angle_alpha   90.00
_cell.angle_beta   90.00
_cell.angle_gamma   90.00
#
_symmetry.space_group_name_H-M   'P 1'
#
loop_
_entity.id
_entity.type
_entity.pdbx_description
1 polymer ?
#
loop_
_entity_poly.entity_id
_entity_poly.type
_entity_poly.pdbx_seq_one_letter_code
_entity_poly.pdbx_strand_id
1 'polypeptide(L)'
;MTGGSAWRFELTASGSWERMDLVPENDPKDKRACGFRSNGEKHDNEEFFDLLRYYHRMGAVLCCGGVKPAGQDQGLIPKHAFSLLQVRTVQKLWDHDEYFRFVQVRNPWGTGEWKGPWSDSSPLWEKYPHVAESLGFSKSDDGAYWMQWEDFCKYWGYVGCVDCSKDILSVRPPVLPEDEQCAPLQGCLLGCFSFWCLCQGPRHFFMSHE
;
A
#
# COMPACT_ATOMS: atom_id res chain seq x y z
N MET A 1 7.58 11.33 8.57
CA MET A 1 6.61 10.49 7.84
C MET A 1 7.28 9.18 7.49
N THR A 2 6.55 8.09 7.62
CA THR A 2 6.89 6.66 7.53
C THR A 2 7.31 6.15 6.14
N GLY A 3 7.85 7.02 5.27
CA GLY A 3 8.08 6.72 3.85
C GLY A 3 9.01 5.53 3.56
N GLY A 4 9.81 5.08 4.54
CA GLY A 4 10.69 3.93 4.38
C GLY A 4 10.02 2.55 4.52
N SER A 5 8.75 2.48 4.91
CA SER A 5 8.04 1.21 5.16
C SER A 5 6.83 0.98 4.25
N ALA A 6 6.54 1.92 3.35
CA ALA A 6 5.42 1.80 2.42
C ALA A 6 5.88 2.10 1.00
N TRP A 7 5.57 1.21 0.08
CA TRP A 7 5.87 1.34 -1.34
C TRP A 7 4.75 0.72 -2.16
N ARG A 8 4.77 0.98 -3.46
CA ARG A 8 3.84 0.43 -4.43
C ARG A 8 4.60 -0.17 -5.59
N PHE A 9 4.15 -1.29 -6.11
CA PHE A 9 4.57 -1.82 -7.39
C PHE A 9 3.53 -1.47 -8.45
N GLU A 10 3.96 -0.85 -9.54
CA GLU A 10 3.10 -0.47 -10.66
C GLU A 10 3.44 -1.32 -11.89
N LEU A 11 2.41 -1.80 -12.57
CA LEU A 11 2.58 -2.57 -13.80
C LEU A 11 2.86 -1.60 -14.95
N THR A 12 4.06 -1.74 -15.52
CA THR A 12 4.51 -0.93 -16.66
C THR A 12 3.86 -1.38 -17.97
N ALA A 13 3.90 -0.51 -18.98
CA ALA A 13 3.40 -0.85 -20.33
C ALA A 13 4.17 -2.01 -20.98
N SER A 14 5.40 -2.28 -20.56
CA SER A 14 6.20 -3.44 -20.99
C SER A 14 5.82 -4.75 -20.30
N GLY A 15 4.92 -4.72 -19.31
CA GLY A 15 4.47 -5.91 -18.58
C GLY A 15 5.35 -6.32 -17.40
N SER A 16 6.30 -5.47 -16.98
CA SER A 16 7.09 -5.66 -15.76
C SER A 16 6.56 -4.81 -14.61
N TRP A 17 6.77 -5.26 -13.38
CA TRP A 17 6.38 -4.56 -12.16
C TRP A 17 7.52 -3.69 -11.66
N GLU A 18 7.29 -2.38 -11.59
CA GLU A 18 8.28 -1.40 -11.14
C GLU A 18 7.95 -0.89 -9.76
N ARG A 19 8.95 -0.84 -8.87
CA ARG A 19 8.76 -0.34 -7.51
C ARG A 19 8.80 1.18 -7.47
N MET A 20 7.82 1.72 -6.78
CA MET A 20 7.58 3.12 -6.56
C MET A 20 7.58 3.39 -5.05
N ASP A 21 8.56 4.15 -4.57
CA ASP A 21 8.67 4.52 -3.17
C ASP A 21 7.91 5.82 -2.89
N LEU A 22 7.30 5.92 -1.71
CA LEU A 22 6.59 7.13 -1.28
C LEU A 22 7.61 8.16 -0.76
N VAL A 23 7.80 9.24 -1.51
CA VAL A 23 8.76 10.30 -1.20
C VAL A 23 8.05 11.64 -0.95
N PRO A 24 8.59 12.51 -0.08
CA PRO A 24 8.08 13.86 0.08
C PRO A 24 8.27 14.66 -1.21
N GLU A 25 7.25 15.45 -1.57
CA GLU A 25 7.30 16.39 -2.69
C GLU A 25 7.59 17.80 -2.19
N ASN A 26 8.33 18.57 -2.98
CA ASN A 26 8.63 19.95 -2.65
C ASN A 26 7.50 20.86 -3.15
N ASP A 27 6.43 20.98 -2.35
CA ASP A 27 5.32 21.90 -2.60
C ASP A 27 5.40 23.13 -1.67
N PRO A 28 5.47 24.36 -2.22
CA PRO A 28 5.53 25.59 -1.42
C PRO A 28 4.29 25.84 -0.54
N LYS A 29 3.14 25.29 -0.91
CA LYS A 29 1.84 25.46 -0.24
C LYS A 29 1.51 24.29 0.68
N ASP A 30 2.00 23.09 0.37
CA ASP A 30 1.76 21.88 1.17
C ASP A 30 3.06 21.17 1.59
N LYS A 31 3.52 21.47 2.80
CA LYS A 31 4.71 20.81 3.40
C LYS A 31 4.53 19.31 3.65
N ARG A 32 3.32 18.77 3.49
CA ARG A 32 3.00 17.35 3.66
C ARG A 32 2.80 16.64 2.32
N ALA A 33 2.99 17.34 1.19
CA ALA A 33 2.89 16.76 -0.12
C ALA A 33 3.83 15.54 -0.23
N CYS A 34 3.29 14.44 -0.74
CA CYS A 34 4.03 13.21 -0.99
C CYS A 34 3.55 12.58 -2.29
N GLY A 35 4.46 11.86 -2.94
CA GLY A 35 4.21 11.25 -4.22
C GLY A 35 5.03 9.98 -4.39
N PHE A 36 4.61 9.16 -5.33
CA PHE A 36 5.33 7.95 -5.70
C PHE A 36 6.42 8.28 -6.71
N ARG A 37 7.63 7.76 -6.50
CA ARG A 37 8.75 7.87 -7.44
C ARG A 37 9.38 6.51 -7.64
N SER A 38 9.72 6.20 -8.90
CA SER A 38 10.45 4.98 -9.23
C SER A 38 11.80 4.97 -8.54
N ASN A 39 12.17 3.81 -8.01
CA ASN A 39 13.52 3.56 -7.50
C ASN A 39 14.37 2.74 -8.49
N GLY A 40 13.82 2.41 -9.66
CA GLY A 40 14.47 1.64 -10.72
C GLY A 40 14.42 0.12 -10.57
N GLU A 41 13.90 -0.40 -9.46
CA GLU A 41 13.72 -1.85 -9.22
C GLU A 41 12.55 -2.37 -10.07
N LYS A 42 12.84 -3.35 -10.94
CA LYS A 42 11.87 -3.95 -11.85
C LYS A 42 11.90 -5.46 -11.72
N HIS A 43 10.72 -6.07 -11.73
CA HIS A 43 10.51 -7.51 -11.63
C HIS A 43 9.63 -8.00 -12.77
N ASP A 44 9.88 -9.22 -13.24
CA ASP A 44 8.91 -9.89 -14.10
C ASP A 44 7.69 -10.39 -13.29
N ASN A 45 6.72 -11.04 -13.96
CA ASN A 45 5.51 -11.52 -13.28
C ASN A 45 5.79 -12.70 -12.33
N GLU A 46 6.79 -13.53 -12.61
CA GLU A 46 7.14 -14.70 -11.81
C GLU A 46 7.89 -14.27 -10.55
N GLU A 47 8.94 -13.48 -10.73
CA GLU A 47 9.75 -12.85 -9.67
C GLU A 47 8.88 -12.01 -8.76
N PHE A 48 7.96 -11.22 -9.33
CA PHE A 48 7.08 -10.37 -8.52
C PHE A 48 6.10 -11.20 -7.68
N PHE A 49 5.61 -12.33 -8.20
CA PHE A 49 4.76 -13.21 -7.42
C PHE A 49 5.50 -13.79 -6.21
N ASP A 50 6.73 -14.26 -6.40
CA ASP A 50 7.54 -14.80 -5.31
C ASP A 50 7.90 -13.73 -4.27
N LEU A 51 8.18 -12.52 -4.72
CA LEU A 51 8.39 -11.36 -3.85
C LEU A 51 7.13 -11.01 -3.05
N LEU A 52 5.97 -10.99 -3.70
CA LEU A 52 4.69 -10.73 -3.05
C LEU A 52 4.35 -11.81 -2.01
N ARG A 53 4.64 -13.07 -2.34
CA ARG A 53 4.51 -14.21 -1.42
C ARG A 53 5.45 -14.06 -0.22
N TYR A 54 6.67 -13.59 -0.43
CA TYR A 54 7.61 -13.28 0.66
C TYR A 54 7.03 -12.20 1.58
N TYR A 55 6.57 -11.07 1.04
CA TYR A 55 5.98 -10.00 1.84
C TYR A 55 4.75 -10.44 2.63
N HIS A 56 3.85 -11.21 2.00
CA HIS A 56 2.70 -11.80 2.68
C HIS A 56 3.15 -12.71 3.85
N ARG A 57 4.18 -13.54 3.67
CA ARG A 57 4.72 -14.40 4.74
C ARG A 57 5.39 -13.63 5.88
N MET A 58 5.97 -12.46 5.57
CA MET A 58 6.56 -11.57 6.56
C MET A 58 5.51 -10.76 7.34
N GLY A 59 4.22 -10.91 7.02
CA GLY A 59 3.14 -10.18 7.69
C GLY A 59 3.00 -8.74 7.20
N ALA A 60 3.50 -8.43 6.00
CA ALA A 60 3.24 -7.13 5.37
C ALA A 60 1.75 -6.98 5.05
N VAL A 61 1.23 -5.76 5.15
CA VAL A 61 -0.12 -5.43 4.71
C VAL A 61 -0.09 -5.11 3.22
N LEU A 62 -0.92 -5.82 2.45
CA LEU A 62 -0.94 -5.74 1.00
C LEU A 62 -2.29 -5.19 0.51
N CYS A 63 -2.24 -4.32 -0.49
CA CYS A 63 -3.43 -3.81 -1.17
C CYS A 63 -3.22 -3.80 -2.68
N CYS A 64 -4.29 -3.71 -3.45
CA CYS A 64 -4.22 -3.61 -4.90
C CYS A 64 -5.24 -2.62 -5.46
N GLY A 65 -4.99 -2.16 -6.68
CA GLY A 65 -5.90 -1.25 -7.36
C GLY A 65 -5.51 -1.06 -8.82
N GLY A 66 -6.11 -0.05 -9.43
CA GLY A 66 -5.88 0.26 -10.84
C GLY A 66 -6.49 -0.77 -11.79
N VAL A 67 -7.71 -1.24 -11.48
CA VAL A 67 -8.46 -2.17 -12.34
C VAL A 67 -8.58 -1.58 -13.75
N LYS A 68 -8.10 -2.33 -14.74
CA LYS A 68 -8.15 -1.98 -16.17
C LYS A 68 -9.59 -2.10 -16.69
N PRO A 69 -9.97 -1.37 -17.76
CA PRO A 69 -11.34 -1.38 -18.28
C PRO A 69 -11.91 -2.78 -18.55
N ALA A 70 -11.10 -3.69 -19.10
CA ALA A 70 -11.50 -5.07 -19.37
C ALA A 70 -11.86 -5.89 -18.11
N GLY A 71 -11.46 -5.43 -16.91
CA GLY A 71 -11.82 -6.05 -15.64
C GLY A 71 -13.26 -5.77 -15.22
N GLN A 72 -13.86 -4.69 -15.71
CA GLN A 72 -15.25 -4.30 -15.38
C GLN A 72 -16.24 -5.36 -15.86
N ASP A 73 -16.01 -5.91 -17.05
CA ASP A 73 -16.82 -6.99 -17.62
C ASP A 73 -16.75 -8.27 -16.77
N GLN A 74 -15.68 -8.42 -15.96
CA GLN A 74 -15.47 -9.54 -15.04
C GLN A 74 -15.94 -9.24 -13.61
N GLY A 75 -16.65 -8.12 -13.39
CA GLY A 75 -17.20 -7.74 -12.08
C GLY A 75 -16.28 -6.85 -11.23
N LEU A 76 -15.07 -6.51 -11.71
CA LEU A 76 -14.12 -5.68 -10.94
C LEU A 76 -14.47 -4.19 -11.02
N ILE A 77 -14.39 -3.50 -9.88
CA ILE A 77 -14.74 -2.08 -9.78
C ILE A 77 -13.52 -1.18 -10.04
N PRO A 78 -13.56 -0.28 -11.03
CA PRO A 78 -12.46 0.64 -11.33
C PRO A 78 -12.39 1.79 -10.31
N LYS A 79 -11.24 2.47 -10.25
CA LYS A 79 -11.01 3.62 -9.34
C LYS A 79 -11.33 3.29 -7.87
N HIS A 80 -11.07 2.05 -7.48
CA HIS A 80 -11.27 1.53 -6.13
C HIS A 80 -10.01 0.81 -5.64
N ALA A 81 -9.87 0.69 -4.32
CA ALA A 81 -8.77 0.01 -3.66
C ALA A 81 -9.29 -1.24 -2.97
N PHE A 82 -8.55 -2.35 -3.12
CA PHE A 82 -8.92 -3.65 -2.62
C PHE A 82 -7.82 -4.17 -1.69
N SER A 83 -8.18 -5.06 -0.78
CA SER A 83 -7.21 -5.71 0.10
C SER A 83 -6.70 -6.99 -0.57
N LEU A 84 -5.40 -7.22 -0.54
CA LEU A 84 -4.83 -8.50 -0.95
C LEU A 84 -4.58 -9.31 0.32
N LEU A 85 -5.46 -10.29 0.55
CA LEU A 85 -5.51 -11.04 1.81
C LEU A 85 -4.46 -12.15 1.85
N GLN A 86 -4.33 -12.89 0.76
CA GLN A 86 -3.46 -14.06 0.72
C GLN A 86 -2.77 -14.22 -0.63
N VAL A 87 -1.56 -14.79 -0.59
CA VAL A 87 -0.77 -15.19 -1.76
C VAL A 87 -0.37 -16.65 -1.55
N ARG A 88 -0.84 -17.54 -2.42
CA ARG A 88 -0.69 -19.00 -2.25
C ARG A 88 -0.29 -19.69 -3.55
N THR A 89 0.46 -20.78 -3.41
CA THR A 89 0.73 -21.73 -4.49
C THR A 89 0.09 -23.05 -4.15
N VAL A 90 -0.62 -23.67 -5.10
CA VAL A 90 -1.29 -24.95 -4.90
C VAL A 90 -0.96 -25.88 -6.05
N GLN A 91 -0.60 -27.12 -5.76
CA GLN A 91 -0.24 -28.10 -6.79
C GLN A 91 -1.44 -28.38 -7.70
N LYS A 92 -1.23 -28.39 -9.02
CA LYS A 92 -2.31 -28.61 -9.99
C LYS A 92 -2.81 -30.05 -9.94
N LEU A 93 -1.88 -31.00 -9.91
CA LEU A 93 -2.10 -32.44 -9.90
C LEU A 93 -1.08 -33.06 -8.93
N TRP A 94 -1.51 -34.03 -8.13
CA TRP A 94 -0.70 -34.65 -7.07
C TRP A 94 0.64 -35.22 -7.56
N ASP A 95 0.70 -35.68 -8.81
CA ASP A 95 1.87 -36.38 -9.38
C ASP A 95 2.74 -35.50 -10.30
N HIS A 96 2.48 -34.19 -10.38
CA HIS A 96 3.24 -33.27 -11.24
C HIS A 96 3.80 -32.08 -10.47
N ASP A 97 5.01 -31.64 -10.83
CA ASP A 97 5.65 -30.44 -10.27
C ASP A 97 5.14 -29.14 -10.92
N GLU A 98 3.81 -29.05 -11.07
CA GLU A 98 3.14 -27.86 -11.59
C GLU A 98 2.23 -27.27 -10.52
N TYR A 99 2.27 -25.94 -10.38
CA TYR A 99 1.49 -25.22 -9.39
C TYR A 99 0.60 -24.16 -10.04
N PHE A 100 -0.60 -24.00 -9.50
CA PHE A 100 -1.37 -22.79 -9.65
C PHE A 100 -0.88 -21.74 -8.66
N ARG A 101 -0.88 -20.49 -9.09
CA ARG A 101 -0.56 -19.32 -8.28
C ARG A 101 -1.83 -18.53 -8.07
N PHE A 102 -2.15 -18.28 -6.81
CA PHE A 102 -3.40 -17.69 -6.40
C PHE A 102 -3.16 -16.46 -5.54
N VAL A 103 -4.04 -15.49 -5.72
CA VAL A 103 -4.22 -14.37 -4.80
C VAL A 103 -5.66 -14.34 -4.33
N GLN A 104 -5.86 -14.05 -3.04
CA GLN A 104 -7.18 -13.77 -2.48
C GLN A 104 -7.32 -12.26 -2.36
N VAL A 105 -8.31 -11.71 -3.03
CA VAL A 105 -8.58 -10.26 -3.05
C VAL A 105 -9.93 -10.01 -2.39
N ARG A 106 -10.01 -8.93 -1.61
CA ARG A 106 -11.26 -8.51 -0.97
C ARG A 106 -11.66 -7.12 -1.38
N ASN A 107 -12.89 -7.00 -1.86
CA ASN A 107 -13.59 -5.72 -1.97
C ASN A 107 -14.11 -5.29 -0.59
N PRO A 108 -13.65 -4.15 -0.04
CA PRO A 108 -14.12 -3.67 1.27
C PRO A 108 -15.62 -3.33 1.30
N TRP A 109 -16.28 -3.14 0.15
CA TRP A 109 -17.74 -2.94 0.10
C TRP A 109 -18.55 -4.22 0.27
N GLY A 110 -17.90 -5.39 0.29
CA GLY A 110 -18.58 -6.68 0.44
C GLY A 110 -19.47 -7.06 -0.74
N THR A 111 -19.32 -6.38 -1.89
CA THR A 111 -20.08 -6.64 -3.12
C THR A 111 -19.16 -6.43 -4.33
N GLY A 112 -19.56 -6.87 -5.53
CA GLY A 112 -18.76 -6.65 -6.73
C GLY A 112 -17.52 -7.55 -6.80
N GLU A 113 -17.79 -8.85 -6.81
CA GLU A 113 -16.78 -9.91 -6.83
C GLU A 113 -16.37 -10.30 -8.25
N TRP A 114 -15.23 -10.98 -8.30
CA TRP A 114 -14.70 -11.60 -9.51
C TRP A 114 -15.65 -12.64 -10.10
N LYS A 115 -15.90 -12.57 -11.41
CA LYS A 115 -16.79 -13.50 -12.15
C LYS A 115 -16.05 -14.45 -13.10
N GLY A 116 -14.72 -14.40 -13.12
CA GLY A 116 -13.90 -15.23 -14.01
C GLY A 116 -13.59 -16.62 -13.42
N PRO A 117 -12.52 -17.28 -13.92
CA PRO A 117 -12.03 -18.54 -13.36
C PRO A 117 -11.77 -18.44 -11.86
N TRP A 118 -12.17 -19.45 -11.09
CA TRP A 118 -12.06 -19.49 -9.63
C TRP A 118 -12.86 -18.43 -8.87
N SER A 119 -13.82 -17.76 -9.53
CA SER A 119 -14.91 -17.06 -8.86
C SER A 119 -15.72 -18.00 -7.96
N ASP A 120 -16.51 -17.43 -7.06
CA ASP A 120 -17.37 -18.16 -6.11
C ASP A 120 -18.39 -19.11 -6.76
N SER A 121 -18.78 -18.83 -8.01
CA SER A 121 -19.64 -19.70 -8.81
C SER A 121 -18.89 -20.54 -9.85
N SER A 122 -17.56 -20.58 -9.82
CA SER A 122 -16.76 -21.27 -10.83
C SER A 122 -16.88 -22.79 -10.69
N PRO A 123 -17.15 -23.54 -11.78
CA PRO A 123 -17.15 -25.01 -11.73
C PRO A 123 -15.73 -25.59 -11.54
N LEU A 124 -14.68 -24.76 -11.56
CA LEU A 124 -13.30 -25.20 -11.31
C LEU A 124 -13.10 -25.72 -9.89
N TRP A 125 -13.86 -25.22 -8.92
CA TRP A 125 -13.82 -25.71 -7.55
C TRP A 125 -14.26 -27.17 -7.44
N GLU A 126 -15.30 -27.56 -8.18
CA GLU A 126 -15.78 -28.94 -8.26
C GLU A 126 -14.82 -29.84 -9.05
N LYS A 127 -14.17 -29.28 -10.09
CA LYS A 127 -13.18 -29.99 -10.89
C LYS A 127 -11.89 -30.29 -10.12
N TYR A 128 -11.49 -29.40 -9.21
CA TYR A 128 -10.25 -29.51 -8.43
C TYR A 128 -10.54 -29.35 -6.93
N PRO A 129 -11.21 -30.34 -6.31
CA PRO A 129 -11.62 -30.24 -4.91
C PRO A 129 -10.44 -30.11 -3.94
N HIS A 130 -9.28 -30.69 -4.28
CA HIS A 130 -8.06 -30.54 -3.48
C HIS A 130 -7.53 -29.10 -3.47
N VAL A 131 -7.76 -28.33 -4.54
CA VAL A 131 -7.39 -26.91 -4.57
C VAL A 131 -8.32 -26.10 -3.69
N ALA A 132 -9.63 -26.40 -3.71
CA ALA A 132 -10.60 -25.79 -2.81
C ALA A 132 -10.21 -26.01 -1.34
N GLU A 133 -9.90 -27.26 -0.98
CA GLU A 133 -9.46 -27.62 0.37
C GLU A 133 -8.16 -26.90 0.76
N SER A 134 -7.14 -26.92 -0.11
CA SER A 134 -5.85 -26.28 0.17
C SER A 134 -5.95 -24.76 0.33
N LEU A 135 -6.91 -24.11 -0.34
CA LEU A 135 -7.15 -22.67 -0.22
C LEU A 135 -8.15 -22.33 0.89
N GLY A 136 -8.77 -23.33 1.52
CA GLY A 136 -9.88 -23.12 2.45
C GLY A 136 -11.05 -22.40 1.79
N PHE A 137 -11.30 -22.67 0.51
CA PHE A 137 -12.38 -22.05 -0.23
C PHE A 137 -13.74 -22.45 0.35
N SER A 138 -14.54 -21.44 0.68
CA SER A 138 -15.95 -21.57 1.00
C SER A 138 -16.71 -20.49 0.25
N LYS A 139 -17.76 -20.88 -0.47
CA LYS A 139 -18.60 -19.94 -1.18
C LYS A 139 -19.27 -18.96 -0.20
N SER A 140 -19.03 -17.67 -0.37
CA SER A 140 -19.54 -16.62 0.52
C SER A 140 -19.61 -15.28 -0.22
N ASP A 141 -20.72 -14.55 -0.09
CA ASP A 141 -20.87 -13.20 -0.65
C ASP A 141 -20.39 -12.17 0.39
N ASP A 142 -19.07 -12.12 0.62
CA ASP A 142 -18.42 -11.23 1.58
C ASP A 142 -17.43 -10.25 0.95
N GLY A 143 -17.38 -10.25 -0.38
CA GLY A 143 -16.47 -9.46 -1.21
C GLY A 143 -15.09 -10.08 -1.38
N ALA A 144 -14.79 -11.23 -0.76
CA ALA A 144 -13.49 -11.91 -0.86
C ALA A 144 -13.55 -13.06 -1.86
N TYR A 145 -12.65 -13.04 -2.85
CA TYR A 145 -12.61 -14.03 -3.91
C TYR A 145 -11.18 -14.44 -4.21
N TRP A 146 -11.03 -15.65 -4.75
CA TRP A 146 -9.78 -16.15 -5.29
C TRP A 146 -9.68 -15.85 -6.78
N MET A 147 -8.47 -15.57 -7.24
CA MET A 147 -8.15 -15.51 -8.67
C MET A 147 -6.74 -16.00 -8.92
N GLN A 148 -6.51 -16.50 -10.13
CA GLN A 148 -5.16 -16.88 -10.56
C GLN A 148 -4.30 -15.63 -10.76
N TRP A 149 -3.00 -15.78 -10.50
CA TRP A 149 -2.04 -14.70 -10.64
C TRP A 149 -1.96 -14.15 -12.06
N GLU A 150 -2.13 -15.01 -13.05
CA GLU A 150 -2.13 -14.64 -14.46
C GLU A 150 -3.28 -13.69 -14.79
N ASP A 151 -4.48 -13.95 -14.24
CA ASP A 151 -5.62 -13.04 -14.33
C ASP A 151 -5.37 -11.76 -13.53
N PHE A 152 -4.70 -11.85 -12.38
CA PHE A 152 -4.35 -10.67 -11.60
C PHE A 152 -3.46 -9.70 -12.40
N CYS A 153 -2.37 -10.17 -13.00
CA CYS A 153 -1.49 -9.35 -13.85
C CYS A 153 -2.21 -8.78 -15.08
N LYS A 154 -3.23 -9.48 -15.58
CA LYS A 154 -4.04 -9.01 -16.70
C LYS A 154 -4.92 -7.83 -16.31
N TYR A 155 -5.62 -7.88 -15.18
CA TYR A 155 -6.66 -6.91 -14.85
C TYR A 155 -6.26 -5.81 -13.86
N TRP A 156 -5.17 -5.97 -13.10
CA TRP A 156 -4.75 -5.01 -12.08
C TRP A 156 -3.60 -4.12 -12.54
N GLY A 157 -3.50 -2.93 -11.95
CA GLY A 157 -2.52 -1.91 -12.33
C GLY A 157 -1.42 -1.68 -11.30
N TYR A 158 -1.72 -1.88 -10.01
CA TYR A 158 -0.72 -1.74 -8.96
C TYR A 158 -1.01 -2.60 -7.73
N VAL A 159 0.04 -2.86 -6.95
CA VAL A 159 0.00 -3.48 -5.62
C VAL A 159 0.72 -2.58 -4.63
N GLY A 160 0.06 -2.16 -3.56
CA GLY A 160 0.69 -1.48 -2.43
C GLY A 160 1.18 -2.48 -1.39
N CYS A 161 2.34 -2.21 -0.80
CA CYS A 161 2.93 -3.00 0.26
C CYS A 161 3.35 -2.10 1.42
N VAL A 162 2.97 -2.50 2.63
CA VAL A 162 3.38 -1.85 3.86
C VAL A 162 4.08 -2.88 4.73
N ASP A 163 5.37 -2.67 4.96
CA ASP A 163 6.15 -3.47 5.90
C ASP A 163 5.80 -3.07 7.33
N CYS A 164 5.20 -4.03 8.04
CA CYS A 164 4.75 -3.89 9.42
C CYS A 164 5.79 -4.38 10.45
N SER A 165 7.02 -4.71 10.02
CA SER A 165 8.12 -5.09 10.93
C SER A 165 8.48 -3.97 11.92
N LYS A 166 8.19 -2.72 11.56
CA LYS A 166 8.34 -1.54 12.42
C LYS A 166 6.98 -1.14 12.96
N ASP A 167 6.78 -1.31 14.26
CA ASP A 167 5.56 -0.90 14.94
C ASP A 167 5.56 0.62 15.25
N ILE A 168 4.41 1.14 15.66
CA ILE A 168 4.28 2.54 16.09
C ILE A 168 5.19 2.89 17.27
N LEU A 169 5.58 1.90 18.08
CA LEU A 169 6.47 2.07 19.23
C LEU A 169 7.94 2.22 18.82
N SER A 170 8.32 1.69 17.65
CA SER A 170 9.64 1.80 17.05
C SER A 170 9.85 3.11 16.29
N VAL A 171 8.75 3.81 15.97
CA VAL A 171 8.81 5.14 15.38
C VAL A 171 9.30 6.12 16.44
N ARG A 172 10.52 6.63 16.26
CA ARG A 172 10.95 7.81 17.00
C ARG A 172 10.16 9.00 16.44
N PRO A 173 9.20 9.58 17.18
CA PRO A 173 8.57 10.80 16.72
C PRO A 173 9.68 11.84 16.52
N PRO A 174 9.59 12.70 15.48
CA PRO A 174 10.45 13.86 15.44
C PRO A 174 10.23 14.62 16.75
N VAL A 175 11.31 14.89 17.49
CA VAL A 175 11.25 15.75 18.69
C VAL A 175 10.68 17.07 18.20
N LEU A 176 9.44 17.37 18.58
CA LEU A 176 8.87 18.66 18.25
C LEU A 176 9.63 19.68 19.12
N PRO A 177 9.83 20.91 18.66
CA PRO A 177 10.52 21.92 19.47
C PRO A 177 9.89 22.05 20.86
N GLU A 178 8.57 21.89 20.96
CA GLU A 178 7.81 21.86 22.22
C GLU A 178 8.11 20.69 23.17
N ASP A 179 8.72 19.61 22.68
CA ASP A 179 9.14 18.43 23.46
C ASP A 179 10.56 18.57 24.02
N GLU A 180 11.32 19.61 23.67
CA GLU A 180 12.59 19.90 24.33
C GLU A 180 12.30 20.39 25.77
N GLN A 181 12.92 19.75 26.77
CA GLN A 181 12.74 20.06 28.20
C GLN A 181 12.88 21.55 28.57
N CYS A 182 13.55 22.33 27.73
CA CYS A 182 13.79 23.74 27.93
C CYS A 182 13.13 24.65 26.86
N ALA A 183 12.30 24.13 25.95
CA ALA A 183 11.72 24.94 24.88
C ALA A 183 10.86 26.12 25.34
N PRO A 184 10.02 25.99 26.39
CA PRO A 184 9.35 27.15 26.96
C PRO A 184 10.35 28.19 27.45
N LEU A 185 11.46 27.74 28.07
CA LEU A 185 12.51 28.62 28.59
C LEU A 185 13.30 29.31 27.46
N GLN A 186 13.69 28.56 26.43
CA GLN A 186 14.38 29.09 25.25
C GLN A 186 13.49 30.08 24.49
N GLY A 187 12.20 29.75 24.30
CA GLY A 187 11.22 30.65 23.69
C GLY A 187 11.05 31.95 24.49
N CYS A 188 10.95 31.86 25.81
CA CYS A 188 10.91 33.04 26.68
C CYS A 188 12.21 33.86 26.61
N LEU A 189 13.38 33.23 26.64
CA LEU A 189 14.67 33.93 26.58
C LEU A 189 14.87 34.62 25.23
N LEU A 190 14.56 33.95 24.12
CA LEU A 190 14.59 34.53 22.79
C LEU A 190 13.59 35.69 22.65
N GLY A 191 12.36 35.52 23.17
CA GLY A 191 11.35 36.56 23.17
C GLY A 191 11.76 37.80 23.98
N CYS A 192 12.24 37.62 25.21
CA CYS A 192 12.73 38.70 26.06
C CYS A 192 13.96 39.40 25.45
N PHE A 193 14.91 38.63 24.89
CA PHE A 193 16.07 39.19 24.21
C PHE A 193 15.67 40.01 22.98
N SER A 194 14.74 39.51 22.17
CA SER A 194 14.28 40.22 20.97
C SER A 194 13.50 41.48 21.33
N PHE A 195 12.66 41.41 22.38
CA PHE A 195 11.86 42.54 22.84
C PHE A 195 12.73 43.64 23.46
N TRP A 196 13.63 43.30 24.39
CA TRP A 196 14.40 44.27 25.17
C TRP A 196 15.77 44.58 24.55
N CYS A 197 16.53 43.57 24.12
CA CYS A 197 17.91 43.75 23.65
C CYS A 197 18.01 44.10 22.17
N LEU A 198 17.09 43.61 21.34
CA LEU A 198 16.98 44.01 19.92
C LEU A 198 15.97 45.15 19.69
N CYS A 199 15.44 45.73 20.76
CA CYS A 199 14.49 46.84 20.76
C CYS A 199 13.25 46.62 19.89
N GLN A 200 12.89 45.37 19.55
CA GLN A 200 11.75 45.10 18.67
C GLN A 200 10.42 45.48 19.36
N GLY A 201 10.36 45.35 20.69
CA GLY A 201 9.22 45.78 21.50
C GLY A 201 9.04 47.30 21.53
N PRO A 202 10.03 48.06 22.03
CA PRO A 202 10.00 49.52 22.03
C PRO A 202 9.75 50.12 20.64
N ARG A 203 10.34 49.55 19.58
CA ARG A 203 10.10 49.99 18.20
C ARG A 203 8.64 49.80 17.79
N HIS A 204 8.00 48.69 18.20
CA HIS A 204 6.60 48.43 17.91
C HIS A 204 5.63 49.28 18.76
N PHE A 205 5.99 49.64 19.98
CA PHE A 205 5.17 50.51 20.84
C PHE A 205 5.31 52.01 20.54
N PHE A 206 6.51 52.46 20.16
CA PHE A 206 6.80 53.88 20.02
C PHE A 206 6.89 54.38 18.57
N MET A 207 7.00 53.50 17.58
CA MET A 207 7.13 53.88 16.16
C MET A 207 6.01 53.34 15.25
N SER A 208 4.94 52.76 15.80
CA SER A 208 3.81 52.22 15.00
C SER A 208 2.61 53.17 14.86
N HIS A 209 2.73 54.41 15.33
CA HIS A 209 1.75 55.47 15.13
C HIS A 209 2.23 56.48 14.08
N GLU A 210 2.39 56.02 12.83
CA GLU A 210 2.29 56.83 11.61
C GLU A 210 1.57 56.01 10.53
#